data_AF-A0A2V6GBU4-F1
#
_entry.id   AF-A0A2V6GBU4-F1
#
_cell.length_a   1.000
_cell.length_b   1.000
_cell.length_c   1.000
_cell.angle_alpha   90.00
_cell.angle_beta   90.00
_cell.angle_gamma   90.00
#
_symmetry.space_group_name_H-M   'P 1'
#
loop_
_entity.id
_entity.type
_entity.pdbx_description
1 polymer ?
#
loop_
_entity_poly.entity_id
_entity_poly.type
_entity_poly.pdbx_seq_one_letter_code
_entity_poly.pdbx_strand_id
1 'polypeptide(L)'
;MLLRPEIQLSDSGRLTIWAIEAISDVIRSEFGLEPAIKFPNDVQLDEHKVAGVLVEMRAQDKAPHLAVVGIGINVNQCRDDFPAELQDNPISLAMALGREVALQNFALALLRKLDLTYREKFSKQA
;
A
#
# COMPACT_ATOMS: atom_id res chain seq x y z
N MET A 1 5.41 -8.31 -0.18
CA MET A 1 6.74 -8.20 0.49
C MET A 1 6.83 -9.23 1.60
N LEU A 2 7.99 -9.86 1.80
CA LEU A 2 8.25 -10.77 2.93
C LEU A 2 9.14 -10.06 3.95
N LEU A 3 8.66 -9.92 5.19
CA LEU A 3 9.29 -9.15 6.25
C LEU A 3 9.53 -10.01 7.49
N ARG A 4 10.48 -9.57 8.33
CA ARG A 4 10.80 -10.16 9.64
C ARG A 4 10.70 -9.11 10.75
N PRO A 5 9.49 -8.57 11.01
CA PRO A 5 9.34 -7.47 11.96
C PRO A 5 9.54 -7.94 13.40
N GLU A 6 10.20 -7.11 14.21
CA GLU A 6 10.32 -7.31 15.66
C GLU A 6 9.09 -6.78 16.41
N ILE A 7 7.90 -7.29 16.07
CA ILE A 7 6.63 -6.94 16.71
C ILE A 7 5.88 -8.20 17.15
N GLN A 8 4.95 -8.05 18.10
CA GLN A 8 4.06 -9.14 18.51
C GLN A 8 3.03 -9.44 17.41
N LEU A 9 2.51 -10.67 17.38
CA LEU A 9 1.43 -11.06 16.44
C LEU A 9 0.17 -10.19 16.59
N SER A 10 -0.16 -9.80 17.83
CA SER A 10 -1.27 -8.90 18.15
C SER A 10 -1.14 -7.54 17.47
N ASP A 11 0.07 -7.16 17.09
CA ASP A 11 0.40 -5.83 16.58
C ASP A 11 0.53 -5.81 15.05
N SER A 12 0.16 -6.90 14.37
CA SER A 12 0.22 -7.03 12.90
C SER A 12 -0.49 -5.89 12.15
N GLY A 13 -1.55 -5.31 12.74
CA GLY A 13 -2.24 -4.14 12.18
C GLY A 13 -1.35 -2.90 12.00
N ARG A 14 -0.24 -2.78 12.75
CA ARG A 14 0.76 -1.71 12.56
C ARG A 14 1.42 -1.77 11.19
N LEU A 15 1.60 -2.97 10.62
CA LEU A 15 2.15 -3.13 9.27
C LEU A 15 1.15 -2.68 8.21
N THR A 16 -0.14 -2.92 8.43
CA THR A 16 -1.19 -2.41 7.53
C THR A 16 -1.18 -0.88 7.51
N ILE A 17 -1.21 -0.25 8.70
CA ILE A 17 -1.21 1.21 8.84
C ILE A 17 0.05 1.82 8.21
N TRP A 18 1.21 1.22 8.45
CA TRP A 18 2.46 1.66 7.81
C TRP A 18 2.39 1.61 6.28
N ALA A 19 1.88 0.54 5.71
CA ALA A 19 1.83 0.37 4.27
C ALA A 19 0.84 1.34 3.61
N ILE A 20 -0.36 1.55 4.17
CA ILE A 20 -1.34 2.52 3.63
C ILE A 20 -0.83 3.97 3.76
N GLU A 21 -0.11 4.31 4.84
CA GLU A 21 0.57 5.61 4.98
C GLU A 21 1.64 5.79 3.89
N ALA A 22 2.51 4.79 3.70
CA ALA A 22 3.57 4.86 2.69
C ALA A 22 3.01 4.98 1.26
N ILE A 23 1.93 4.27 0.94
CA ILE A 23 1.24 4.39 -0.35
C ILE A 23 0.66 5.79 -0.52
N SER A 24 -0.04 6.29 0.50
CA SER A 24 -0.68 7.62 0.47
C SER A 24 0.36 8.74 0.30
N ASP A 25 1.50 8.64 1.00
CA ASP A 25 2.61 9.59 0.87
C ASP A 25 3.18 9.63 -0.55
N VAL A 26 3.40 8.47 -1.18
CA VAL A 26 3.97 8.39 -2.52
C VAL A 26 2.99 8.90 -3.57
N ILE A 27 1.71 8.55 -3.46
CA ILE A 27 0.67 9.08 -4.35
C ILE A 27 0.63 10.61 -4.27
N ARG A 28 0.70 11.16 -3.06
CA ARG A 28 0.72 12.60 -2.82
C ARG A 28 1.97 13.26 -3.38
N SER A 29 3.16 12.72 -3.11
CA SER A 29 4.42 13.34 -3.52
C SER A 29 4.69 13.25 -5.03
N GLU A 30 4.34 12.13 -5.66
CA GLU A 30 4.63 11.89 -7.08
C GLU A 30 3.58 12.52 -8.00
N PHE A 31 2.32 12.65 -7.54
CA PHE A 31 1.21 13.03 -8.41
C PHE A 31 0.42 14.26 -7.95
N GLY A 32 0.67 14.78 -6.74
CA GLY A 32 -0.09 15.91 -6.19
C GLY A 32 -1.55 15.59 -5.90
N LEU A 33 -1.88 14.30 -5.82
CA LEU A 33 -3.22 13.83 -5.45
C LEU A 33 -3.39 13.82 -3.93
N GLU A 34 -4.64 13.82 -3.47
CA GLU A 34 -5.01 13.88 -2.06
C GLU A 34 -5.65 12.55 -1.60
N PRO A 35 -4.84 11.49 -1.40
CA PRO A 35 -5.38 10.20 -0.98
C PRO A 35 -5.91 10.26 0.45
N ALA A 36 -7.08 9.64 0.64
CA ALA A 36 -7.70 9.42 1.94
C ALA A 36 -7.52 7.96 2.37
N ILE A 37 -7.30 7.75 3.67
CA ILE A 37 -7.21 6.40 4.25
C ILE A 37 -8.61 5.96 4.69
N LYS A 38 -9.14 4.90 4.07
CA LYS A 38 -10.31 4.19 4.55
C LYS A 38 -9.84 3.04 5.43
N PHE A 39 -9.87 3.30 6.73
CA PHE A 39 -9.37 2.38 7.74
C PHE A 39 -10.09 1.02 7.70
N PRO A 40 -9.40 -0.11 7.91
CA PRO A 40 -7.98 -0.24 8.23
C PRO A 40 -7.03 -0.43 7.05
N ASN A 41 -7.53 -0.73 5.85
CA ASN A 41 -6.72 -1.40 4.83
C ASN A 41 -6.66 -0.68 3.48
N ASP A 42 -7.49 0.35 3.27
CA ASP A 42 -7.75 0.88 1.94
C ASP A 42 -7.28 2.33 1.80
N VAL A 43 -6.80 2.65 0.60
CA VAL A 43 -6.50 4.02 0.17
C VAL A 43 -7.50 4.40 -0.92
N GLN A 44 -8.06 5.60 -0.80
CA GLN A 44 -9.08 6.12 -1.71
C GLN A 44 -8.68 7.46 -2.32
N LEU A 45 -9.18 7.72 -3.52
CA LEU A 45 -9.16 9.02 -4.19
C LEU A 45 -10.61 9.37 -4.53
N ASP A 46 -11.05 10.56 -4.15
CA ASP A 46 -12.43 11.02 -4.34
C ASP A 46 -13.47 9.98 -3.92
N GLU A 47 -13.32 9.37 -2.73
CA GLU A 47 -14.16 8.29 -2.17
C GLU A 47 -14.11 6.93 -2.90
N HIS A 48 -13.34 6.80 -3.99
CA HIS A 48 -13.18 5.57 -4.75
C HIS A 48 -11.89 4.85 -4.37
N LYS A 49 -11.92 3.52 -4.29
CA LYS A 49 -10.76 2.72 -3.86
C LYS A 49 -9.69 2.66 -4.95
N VAL A 50 -8.47 3.09 -4.62
CA VAL A 50 -7.30 3.02 -5.51
C VAL A 50 -6.29 1.95 -5.09
N ALA A 51 -6.18 1.68 -3.78
CA ALA A 51 -5.28 0.66 -3.27
C ALA A 51 -5.87 -0.09 -2.07
N GLY A 52 -5.34 -1.29 -1.82
CA GLY A 52 -5.64 -2.09 -0.66
C GLY A 52 -4.42 -2.85 -0.16
N VAL A 53 -4.35 -3.01 1.17
CA VAL A 53 -3.27 -3.73 1.86
C VAL A 53 -3.83 -4.92 2.62
N LEU A 54 -3.16 -6.06 2.50
CA LEU A 54 -3.42 -7.26 3.30
C LEU A 54 -2.13 -7.69 3.98
N VAL A 55 -2.20 -7.95 5.29
CA VAL A 55 -1.06 -8.45 6.07
C VAL A 55 -1.40 -9.81 6.65
N GLU A 56 -0.55 -10.79 6.35
CA GLU A 56 -0.58 -12.10 7.00
C GLU A 56 0.70 -12.29 7.81
N MET A 57 0.57 -12.61 9.09
CA MET A 57 1.71 -12.80 9.99
C MET A 57 1.67 -14.19 10.62
N ARG A 58 2.85 -14.82 10.73
CA ARG A 58 3.03 -16.14 11.34
C ARG A 58 4.11 -16.06 12.42
N ALA A 59 3.78 -16.55 13.61
CA ALA A 59 4.79 -16.78 14.64
C ALA A 59 5.77 -17.87 14.19
N GLN A 60 6.99 -17.76 14.69
CA GLN A 60 8.01 -18.78 14.59
C GLN A 60 8.52 -19.07 15.99
N ASP A 61 8.69 -20.34 16.33
CA ASP A 61 9.37 -20.73 17.56
C ASP A 61 10.87 -20.43 17.43
N LYS A 62 11.43 -19.71 18.41
CA LYS A 62 12.86 -19.36 18.50
C LYS A 62 13.40 -18.53 17.31
N ALA A 63 12.55 -17.88 16.53
CA ALA A 63 12.94 -16.99 15.43
C ALA A 63 12.02 -15.76 15.32
N PRO A 64 12.47 -14.66 14.67
CA PRO A 64 11.61 -13.52 14.39
C PRO A 64 10.37 -13.94 13.59
N HIS A 65 9.22 -13.36 13.91
CA HIS A 65 7.97 -13.60 13.20
C HIS A 65 8.10 -13.24 11.72
N LEU A 66 7.36 -13.94 10.86
CA LEU A 66 7.27 -13.63 9.44
C LEU A 66 5.98 -12.87 9.16
N ALA A 67 6.08 -11.85 8.32
CA ALA A 67 4.91 -11.17 7.78
C ALA A 67 4.98 -11.11 6.25
N VAL A 68 3.86 -11.41 5.60
CA VAL A 68 3.63 -11.16 4.18
C VAL A 68 2.71 -9.95 4.07
N VAL A 69 3.21 -8.88 3.46
CA VAL A 69 2.44 -7.67 3.16
C VAL A 69 2.11 -7.68 1.67
N GLY A 70 0.85 -7.95 1.36
CA GLY A 70 0.27 -7.82 0.03
C GLY A 70 -0.22 -6.40 -0.19
N ILE A 71 0.19 -5.78 -1.30
CA ILE A 71 -0.20 -4.43 -1.70
C ILE A 71 -0.77 -4.51 -3.12
N GLY A 72 -2.03 -4.15 -3.29
CA GLY A 72 -2.67 -4.00 -4.60
C GLY A 72 -2.95 -2.54 -4.87
N ILE A 73 -2.58 -2.04 -6.05
CA ILE A 73 -2.80 -0.66 -6.49
C ILE A 73 -3.31 -0.67 -7.92
N ASN A 74 -4.43 0.02 -8.17
CA ASN A 74 -4.92 0.29 -9.50
C ASN A 74 -4.10 1.45 -10.09
N VAL A 75 -3.29 1.18 -11.11
CA VAL A 75 -2.36 2.14 -11.70
C VAL A 75 -2.88 2.68 -13.03
N ASN A 76 -2.98 1.83 -14.06
CA ASN A 76 -3.32 2.25 -15.43
C ASN A 76 -4.62 1.62 -15.96
N GLN A 77 -5.42 0.96 -15.11
CA GLN A 77 -6.72 0.42 -15.51
C GLN A 77 -7.66 1.54 -15.94
N CYS A 78 -8.41 1.32 -17.01
CA CYS A 78 -9.55 2.12 -17.40
C CYS A 78 -10.85 1.52 -16.81
N ARG A 79 -11.98 2.22 -16.96
CA ARG A 79 -13.28 1.77 -16.40
C ARG A 79 -13.68 0.37 -16.90
N ASP A 80 -13.41 0.08 -18.18
CA ASP A 80 -13.80 -1.17 -18.82
C ASP A 80 -12.92 -2.36 -18.40
N ASP A 81 -11.78 -2.11 -17.75
CA ASP A 81 -10.93 -3.17 -17.19
C ASP A 81 -11.49 -3.72 -15.86
N PHE A 82 -12.45 -3.02 -15.26
CA PHE A 82 -13.13 -3.48 -14.05
C PHE A 82 -14.38 -4.30 -14.40
N PRO A 83 -14.65 -5.40 -13.66
CA PRO A 83 -15.90 -6.16 -13.79
C PRO A 83 -17.12 -5.23 -13.67
N ALA A 84 -18.17 -5.49 -14.45
CA ALA A 84 -19.37 -4.64 -14.50
C ALA A 84 -19.94 -4.30 -13.11
N GLU A 85 -19.95 -5.28 -12.21
CA GLU A 85 -20.43 -5.15 -10.82
C GLU A 85 -19.60 -4.19 -9.95
N LEU A 86 -18.38 -3.88 -10.38
CA LEU A 86 -17.45 -3.05 -9.65
C LEU A 86 -17.25 -1.68 -10.31
N GLN A 87 -17.74 -1.40 -11.52
CA GLN A 87 -17.36 -0.18 -12.27
C GLN A 87 -17.64 1.16 -11.57
N ASP A 88 -18.45 1.17 -10.52
CA ASP A 88 -18.80 2.38 -9.76
C ASP A 88 -17.83 2.72 -8.62
N ASN A 89 -16.92 1.84 -8.20
CA ASN A 89 -16.21 2.00 -6.91
C ASN A 89 -14.66 1.95 -6.92
N PRO A 90 -13.95 1.27 -7.83
CA PRO A 90 -12.52 1.38 -7.98
C PRO A 90 -12.16 2.49 -8.96
N ILE A 91 -11.09 3.20 -8.63
CA ILE A 91 -10.41 4.14 -9.51
C ILE A 91 -8.96 3.70 -9.67
N SER A 92 -8.33 4.07 -10.77
CA SER A 92 -6.89 3.93 -10.97
C SER A 92 -6.18 5.28 -10.87
N LEU A 93 -4.87 5.27 -10.65
CA LEU A 93 -4.06 6.50 -10.69
C LEU A 93 -4.19 7.21 -12.04
N ALA A 94 -4.22 6.46 -13.15
CA ALA A 94 -4.36 7.04 -14.48
C ALA A 94 -5.73 7.70 -14.70
N MET A 95 -6.80 7.11 -14.16
CA MET A 95 -8.14 7.72 -14.20
C MET A 95 -8.17 9.02 -13.39
N ALA A 96 -7.57 9.05 -12.20
CA ALA A 96 -7.49 10.25 -11.37
C ALA A 96 -6.61 11.35 -12.01
N LEU A 97 -5.54 10.97 -12.71
CA LEU A 97 -4.60 11.90 -13.35
C LEU A 97 -5.01 12.35 -14.77
N GLY A 98 -5.92 11.63 -15.41
CA GLY A 98 -6.25 11.80 -16.83
C GLY A 98 -5.12 11.42 -17.80
N ARG A 99 -4.11 10.67 -17.34
CA ARG A 99 -2.96 10.23 -18.14
C ARG A 99 -2.34 8.96 -17.57
N GLU A 100 -1.65 8.19 -18.40
CA GLU A 100 -0.92 7.00 -17.93
C GLU A 100 0.20 7.35 -16.94
N VAL A 101 0.40 6.46 -15.98
CA VAL A 101 1.49 6.48 -15.01
C VAL A 101 2.64 5.62 -15.52
N ALA A 102 3.86 6.15 -15.47
CA ALA A 102 5.08 5.39 -15.70
C ALA A 102 5.29 4.37 -14.57
N LEU A 103 4.81 3.13 -14.78
CA LEU A 103 4.72 2.09 -13.76
C LEU A 103 6.05 1.83 -13.05
N GLN A 104 7.17 1.85 -13.79
CA GLN A 104 8.49 1.60 -13.24
C GLN A 104 8.93 2.69 -12.26
N ASN A 105 8.65 3.96 -12.58
CA ASN A 105 8.99 5.09 -11.72
C ASN A 105 8.16 5.06 -10.44
N PHE A 106 6.85 4.83 -10.57
CA PHE A 106 5.96 4.70 -9.44
C PHE A 106 6.34 3.52 -8.53
N ALA A 107 6.60 2.34 -9.10
CA ALA A 107 7.02 1.17 -8.34
C ALA A 107 8.34 1.41 -7.60
N LEU A 108 9.31 2.07 -8.23
CA LEU A 108 10.58 2.41 -7.60
C LEU A 108 10.41 3.39 -6.44
N ALA A 109 9.60 4.44 -6.61
CA ALA A 109 9.27 5.40 -5.55
C ALA A 109 8.60 4.71 -4.36
N LEU A 110 7.61 3.85 -4.64
CA LEU A 110 6.89 3.09 -3.62
C LEU A 110 7.81 2.14 -2.85
N LEU A 111 8.61 1.33 -3.55
CA LEU A 111 9.53 0.38 -2.91
C LEU A 111 10.57 1.09 -2.03
N ARG A 112 11.09 2.24 -2.48
CA ARG A 112 12.01 3.08 -1.68
C ARG A 112 11.34 3.62 -0.43
N LYS A 113 10.13 4.18 -0.55
CA LYS A 113 9.39 4.71 0.60
C LYS A 113 9.09 3.60 1.61
N LEU A 114 8.64 2.44 1.14
CA LEU A 114 8.36 1.28 1.99
C LEU A 114 9.64 0.82 2.70
N ASP A 115 10.75 0.60 2.00
CA ASP A 115 12.01 0.18 2.64
C ASP A 115 12.50 1.17 3.69
N LEU A 116 12.52 2.48 3.36
CA LEU A 116 12.95 3.54 4.27
C LEU A 116 12.09 3.56 5.55
N THR A 117 10.79 3.69 5.40
CA THR A 117 9.87 3.84 6.54
C THR A 117 9.71 2.55 7.33
N TYR A 118 9.89 1.38 6.71
CA TYR A 118 9.93 0.10 7.42
C TYR A 118 11.12 0.05 8.38
N ARG A 119 12.31 0.44 7.91
CA ARG A 119 13.51 0.46 8.75
C ARG A 119 13.36 1.44 9.92
N GLU A 120 12.79 2.61 9.67
CA GLU A 120 12.53 3.61 10.72
C GLU A 120 11.56 3.12 11.79
N LYS A 121 10.49 2.41 11.40
CA LYS A 121 9.39 2.04 12.31
C LYS A 121 9.55 0.64 12.95
N PHE A 122 10.28 -0.28 12.32
CA PHE A 122 10.29 -1.70 12.68
C PHE A 122 11.66 -2.36 12.74
N SER A 123 12.75 -1.67 12.36
CA SER A 123 14.12 -2.15 12.59
C SER A 123 14.67 -1.50 13.85
N LYS A 124 15.44 -2.26 14.65
CA LYS A 124 16.28 -1.65 15.71
C LYS A 124 17.23 -0.64 15.07
N GLN A 125 17.35 0.55 15.66
CA GLN A 125 18.58 1.32 15.53
C GLN A 125 19.72 0.42 16.00
N ALA A 126 20.72 0.22 15.14
CA ALA A 126 21.93 -0.51 15.47
C ALA A 126 22.68 0.17 16.63
#